data_AF-A0A7Y3J7B2-F1
#
_entry.id   AF-A0A7Y3J7B2-F1
#
_cell.length_a   1.000
_cell.length_b   1.000
_cell.length_c   1.000
_cell.angle_alpha   90.00
_cell.angle_beta   90.00
_cell.angle_gamma   90.00
#
_symmetry.space_group_name_H-M   'P 1'
#
loop_
_entity.id
_entity.type
_entity.pdbx_description
1 polymer ?
#
loop_
_entity_poly.entity_id
_entity_poly.type
_entity_poly.pdbx_seq_one_letter_code
_entity_poly.pdbx_strand_id
1 'polypeptide(L)'
;MAIETTTWDSLRLLRSHGQKPALPVIVTTKPDLPRRLWGVGCMVIVHKAGDVFPVKLLDGLDVILVLDRCELGNSVFRLADAKGVKFARLQAWCHCGAHLTVAPILCESYSSAPDWLTVHAA
;
A
#
# COMPACT_ATOMS: atom_id res chain seq x y z
N MET A 1 8.19 21.47 15.77
CA MET A 1 6.97 20.65 15.92
C MET A 1 7.36 19.20 15.70
N ALA A 2 7.04 18.33 16.67
CA ALA A 2 7.54 16.97 16.75
C ALA A 2 7.15 16.11 15.55
N ILE A 3 8.08 15.29 15.09
CA ILE A 3 7.85 14.23 14.12
C ILE A 3 7.07 13.13 14.84
N GLU A 4 5.76 13.21 14.85
CA GLU A 4 4.97 12.01 15.09
C GLU A 4 4.98 11.23 13.77
N THR A 5 5.84 10.22 13.69
CA THR A 5 5.68 9.15 12.70
C THR A 5 4.23 8.69 12.75
N THR A 6 3.45 8.98 11.70
CA THR A 6 2.05 8.59 11.64
C THR A 6 1.97 7.06 11.68
N THR A 7 1.40 6.53 12.75
CA THR A 7 1.26 5.07 12.92
C THR A 7 -0.10 4.62 12.40
N TRP A 8 -0.30 3.31 12.34
CA TRP A 8 -1.63 2.73 12.15
C TRP A 8 -2.65 3.23 13.18
N ASP A 9 -2.22 3.59 14.39
CA ASP A 9 -3.10 4.11 15.44
C ASP A 9 -3.60 5.52 15.12
N SER A 10 -2.74 6.38 14.56
CA SER A 10 -3.14 7.71 14.10
C SER A 10 -4.22 7.61 13.02
N LEU A 11 -4.05 6.69 12.05
CA LEU A 11 -5.07 6.44 11.03
C LEU A 11 -6.35 5.87 11.64
N ARG A 12 -6.24 4.94 12.59
CA ARG A 12 -7.40 4.37 13.29
C ARG A 12 -8.21 5.46 14.01
N LEU A 13 -7.54 6.37 14.71
CA LEU A 13 -8.18 7.48 15.42
C LEU A 13 -8.94 8.39 14.45
N LEU A 14 -8.32 8.80 13.33
CA LEU A 14 -8.99 9.59 12.30
C LEU A 14 -10.24 8.88 11.78
N ARG A 15 -10.13 7.59 11.48
CA ARG A 15 -11.24 6.77 10.98
C ARG A 15 -12.35 6.63 12.01
N SER A 16 -12.05 6.50 13.30
CA SER A 16 -13.08 6.45 14.35
C SER A 16 -13.86 7.75 14.52
N HIS A 17 -13.29 8.88 14.10
CA HIS A 17 -13.99 10.16 14.03
C HIS A 17 -14.74 10.38 12.70
N GLY A 18 -14.84 9.36 11.84
CA GLY A 18 -15.47 9.47 10.52
C GLY A 18 -14.67 10.31 9.52
N GLN A 19 -13.42 10.63 9.84
CA GLN A 19 -12.54 11.43 8.99
C GLN A 19 -11.73 10.55 8.05
N LYS A 20 -11.31 11.12 6.93
CA LYS A 20 -10.35 10.50 6.01
C LYS A 20 -9.22 11.49 5.69
N PRO A 21 -7.96 11.03 5.57
CA PRO A 21 -6.89 11.86 5.04
C PRO A 21 -7.29 12.44 3.67
N ALA A 22 -7.16 13.75 3.51
CA ALA A 22 -7.40 14.42 2.23
C ALA A 22 -6.24 14.23 1.24
N LEU A 23 -5.05 13.94 1.77
CA LEU A 23 -3.82 13.70 1.02
C LEU A 23 -3.49 12.19 1.03
N PRO A 24 -2.68 11.70 0.08
CA PRO A 24 -2.35 10.29 -0.01
C PRO A 24 -1.72 9.72 1.27
N VAL A 25 -2.04 8.46 1.55
CA VAL A 25 -1.42 7.65 2.60
C VAL A 25 -0.35 6.78 1.98
N ILE A 26 0.89 7.00 2.41
CA ILE A 26 2.05 6.21 2.01
C ILE A 26 2.27 5.14 3.06
N VAL A 27 2.25 3.87 2.67
CA VAL A 27 2.60 2.75 3.57
C VAL A 27 3.92 2.17 3.12
N THR A 28 4.87 2.07 4.04
CA THR A 28 6.24 1.64 3.73
C THR A 28 6.82 0.71 4.79
N THR A 29 7.78 -0.10 4.40
CA THR A 29 8.66 -0.85 5.31
C THR A 29 9.97 -0.11 5.62
N LYS A 30 10.24 1.01 4.94
CA LYS A 30 11.50 1.74 5.04
C LYS A 30 11.47 2.77 6.17
N PRO A 31 12.31 2.62 7.22
CA PRO A 31 12.26 3.51 8.39
C PRO A 31 12.78 4.93 8.12
N ASP A 32 13.58 5.12 7.07
CA ASP A 32 14.15 6.42 6.67
C ASP A 32 13.18 7.25 5.80
N LEU A 33 12.21 6.61 5.14
CA LEU A 33 11.33 7.28 4.19
C LEU A 33 10.50 8.43 4.79
N PRO A 34 9.94 8.35 6.02
CA PRO A 34 9.22 9.47 6.62
C PRO A 34 10.05 10.76 6.71
N ARG A 35 11.36 10.63 6.99
CA ARG A 35 12.27 11.79 7.05
C ARG A 35 12.48 12.42 5.68
N ARG A 36 12.54 11.60 4.62
CA ARG A 36 12.74 12.06 3.24
C ARG A 36 11.52 12.75 2.65
N LEU A 37 10.33 12.40 3.14
CA LEU A 37 9.05 12.96 2.70
C LEU A 37 8.54 14.07 3.63
N TRP A 38 9.41 14.60 4.47
CA TRP A 38 9.04 15.67 5.38
C TRP A 38 8.62 16.92 4.59
N GLY A 39 7.46 17.48 4.94
CA GLY A 39 6.89 18.65 4.27
C GLY A 39 6.13 18.37 2.95
N VAL A 40 6.08 17.12 2.48
CA VAL A 40 5.44 16.75 1.20
C VAL A 40 3.90 16.71 1.29
N GLY A 41 3.31 16.88 2.48
CA GLY A 41 1.86 16.86 2.66
C GLY A 41 1.28 15.47 2.41
N CYS A 42 1.77 14.47 3.14
CA CYS A 42 1.27 13.10 3.06
C CYS A 42 1.32 12.46 4.45
N MET A 43 0.46 11.47 4.68
CA MET A 43 0.58 10.60 5.84
C MET A 43 1.52 9.44 5.49
N VAL A 44 2.55 9.19 6.29
CA VAL A 44 3.53 8.10 6.04
C VAL A 44 3.49 7.10 7.17
N ILE A 45 3.01 5.90 6.89
CA ILE A 45 2.90 4.79 7.85
C ILE A 45 4.05 3.82 7.62
N VAL A 46 4.93 3.70 8.62
CA VAL A 46 5.96 2.66 8.63
C VAL A 46 5.36 1.39 9.23
N HIS A 47 5.09 0.40 8.37
CA HIS A 47 4.63 -0.91 8.79
C HIS A 47 5.82 -1.81 9.13
N LYS A 48 5.78 -2.45 10.29
CA LYS A 48 6.82 -3.38 10.73
C LYS A 48 6.49 -4.78 10.25
N ALA A 49 7.50 -5.50 9.77
CA ALA A 49 7.35 -6.90 9.38
C ALA A 49 6.93 -7.75 10.59
N GLY A 50 5.98 -8.67 10.37
CA GLY A 50 5.42 -9.53 11.42
C GLY A 50 4.17 -8.98 12.09
N ASP A 51 3.91 -7.67 12.00
CA ASP A 51 2.67 -7.08 12.49
C ASP A 51 1.51 -7.38 11.54
N VAL A 52 0.29 -7.42 12.09
CA VAL A 52 -0.93 -7.53 11.27
C VAL A 52 -1.09 -6.27 10.43
N PHE A 53 -1.29 -6.43 9.12
CA PHE A 53 -1.56 -5.32 8.21
C PHE A 53 -3.06 -4.96 8.25
N PRO A 54 -3.47 -3.82 8.83
CA PRO A 54 -4.88 -3.51 9.07
C PRO A 54 -5.55 -2.92 7.82
N VAL A 55 -5.63 -3.72 6.75
CA VAL A 55 -6.05 -3.29 5.40
C VAL A 55 -7.38 -2.54 5.36
N LYS A 56 -8.33 -2.86 6.27
CA LYS A 56 -9.64 -2.19 6.36
C LYS A 56 -9.54 -0.69 6.64
N LEU A 57 -8.46 -0.23 7.28
CA LEU A 57 -8.25 1.20 7.53
C LEU A 57 -7.99 1.99 6.25
N LEU A 58 -7.59 1.32 5.16
CA LEU A 58 -7.25 1.92 3.88
C LEU A 58 -8.44 2.06 2.93
N ASP A 59 -9.63 1.60 3.34
CA ASP A 59 -10.84 1.62 2.52
C ASP A 59 -11.27 3.05 2.16
N GLY A 60 -11.43 3.29 0.85
CA GLY A 60 -11.75 4.57 0.24
C GLY A 60 -10.63 5.61 0.28
N LEU A 61 -9.39 5.21 0.57
CA LEU A 61 -8.23 6.13 0.61
C LEU A 61 -7.41 6.06 -0.68
N ASP A 62 -6.69 7.15 -0.94
CA ASP A 62 -5.58 7.19 -1.88
C ASP A 62 -4.34 6.61 -1.20
N VAL A 63 -3.83 5.49 -1.71
CA VAL A 63 -2.76 4.72 -1.08
C VAL A 63 -1.58 4.56 -2.03
N ILE A 64 -0.38 4.81 -1.50
CA ILE A 64 0.89 4.52 -2.16
C ILE A 64 1.65 3.50 -1.32
N LEU A 65 1.87 2.29 -1.84
CA LEU A 65 2.67 1.27 -1.20
C LEU A 65 4.14 1.46 -1.63
N VAL A 66 5.05 1.66 -0.69
CA VAL A 66 6.51 1.73 -0.96
C VAL A 66 7.19 0.58 -0.23
N LEU A 67 7.37 -0.53 -0.94
CA LEU A 67 7.80 -1.81 -0.39
C LEU A 67 9.12 -2.24 -1.03
N ASP A 68 9.84 -3.14 -0.36
CA ASP A 68 11.13 -3.61 -0.89
C ASP A 68 10.96 -4.61 -2.04
N ARG A 69 9.83 -5.32 -2.06
CA ARG A 69 9.54 -6.47 -2.93
C ARG A 69 8.13 -6.38 -3.50
N CYS A 70 7.96 -6.67 -4.80
CA CYS A 70 6.64 -6.57 -5.44
C CYS A 70 5.65 -7.62 -4.90
N GLU A 71 6.15 -8.77 -4.44
CA GLU A 71 5.34 -9.84 -3.82
C GLU A 71 4.58 -9.33 -2.60
N LEU A 72 5.19 -8.43 -1.82
CA LEU A 72 4.55 -7.81 -0.66
C LEU A 72 3.36 -6.93 -1.10
N GLY A 73 3.52 -6.18 -2.19
CA GLY A 73 2.43 -5.38 -2.77
C GLY A 73 1.27 -6.26 -3.23
N ASN A 74 1.57 -7.38 -3.90
CA ASN A 74 0.57 -8.36 -4.30
C ASN A 74 -0.14 -9.00 -3.10
N SER A 75 0.59 -9.33 -2.03
CA SER A 75 -0.01 -9.82 -0.78
C SER A 75 -1.00 -8.82 -0.18
N VAL A 76 -0.67 -7.53 -0.17
CA VAL A 76 -1.58 -6.48 0.30
C VAL A 76 -2.81 -6.38 -0.59
N PHE A 77 -2.66 -6.46 -1.91
CA PHE A 77 -3.77 -6.44 -2.86
C PHE A 77 -4.72 -7.63 -2.64
N ARG A 78 -4.18 -8.86 -2.57
CA ARG A 78 -4.98 -10.06 -2.28
C ARG A 78 -5.70 -9.98 -0.93
N LEU A 79 -5.02 -9.43 0.08
CA LEU A 79 -5.62 -9.22 1.40
C LEU A 79 -6.76 -8.18 1.34
N ALA A 80 -6.61 -7.11 0.55
CA ALA A 80 -7.66 -6.11 0.36
C ALA A 80 -8.89 -6.72 -0.32
N ASP A 81 -8.68 -7.44 -1.42
CA ASP A 81 -9.72 -8.13 -2.17
C ASP A 81 -10.50 -9.14 -1.30
N ALA A 82 -9.77 -10.00 -0.58
CA ALA A 82 -10.36 -10.97 0.35
C ALA A 82 -11.13 -10.33 1.53
N LYS A 83 -10.90 -9.04 1.81
CA LYS A 83 -11.60 -8.28 2.86
C LYS A 83 -12.63 -7.28 2.30
N GLY A 84 -12.83 -7.26 0.99
CA GLY A 84 -13.75 -6.34 0.31
C GLY A 84 -13.35 -4.87 0.40
N VAL A 85 -12.06 -4.58 0.61
CA VAL A 85 -11.54 -3.22 0.72
C VAL A 85 -11.34 -2.61 -0.66
N LYS A 86 -11.86 -1.40 -0.88
CA LYS A 86 -11.74 -0.67 -2.15
C LYS A 86 -10.94 0.60 -1.95
N PHE A 87 -9.77 0.68 -2.59
CA PHE A 87 -8.99 1.90 -2.61
C PHE A 87 -9.65 2.95 -3.51
N ALA A 88 -9.58 4.23 -3.15
CA ALA A 88 -9.96 5.31 -4.07
C ALA A 88 -8.95 5.41 -5.21
N ARG A 89 -7.66 5.24 -4.88
CA ARG A 89 -6.55 5.06 -5.81
C ARG A 89 -5.48 4.22 -5.15
N LEU A 90 -4.88 3.28 -5.88
CA LEU A 90 -3.76 2.47 -5.40
C LEU A 90 -2.57 2.60 -6.34
N GLN A 91 -1.42 2.98 -5.80
CA GLN A 91 -0.13 2.96 -6.48
C GLN A 91 0.84 2.10 -5.66
N ALA A 92 1.76 1.41 -6.33
CA ALA A 92 2.76 0.60 -5.66
C ALA A 92 4.14 0.86 -6.26
N TRP A 93 5.14 0.85 -5.39
CA TRP A 93 6.54 1.00 -5.70
C TRP A 93 7.31 -0.12 -5.03
N CYS A 94 7.96 -0.97 -5.81
CA CYS A 94 8.87 -2.00 -5.32
C CYS A 94 10.32 -1.70 -5.73
N HIS A 95 11.29 -2.10 -4.90
CA HIS A 95 12.73 -1.89 -5.15
C HIS A 95 13.44 -3.09 -5.79
N CYS A 96 12.76 -4.23 -5.94
CA CYS A 96 13.38 -5.51 -6.31
C CYS A 96 13.89 -5.62 -7.75
N GLY A 97 13.82 -4.56 -8.56
CA GLY A 97 14.36 -4.53 -9.92
C GLY A 97 15.66 -3.74 -10.12
N ALA A 98 16.09 -2.90 -9.16
CA ALA A 98 17.05 -1.80 -9.43
C ALA A 98 16.63 -0.83 -10.57
N HIS A 99 15.37 -0.93 -11.02
CA HIS A 99 14.74 -0.07 -12.01
C HIS A 99 13.38 0.40 -11.48
N LEU A 100 12.95 1.55 -12.00
CA LEU A 100 11.82 2.34 -11.51
C LEU A 100 10.61 2.10 -12.41
N THR A 101 9.75 1.14 -12.06
CA THR A 101 8.55 0.85 -12.85
C THR A 101 7.34 1.53 -12.21
N VAL A 102 6.92 2.67 -12.76
CA VAL A 102 5.63 3.28 -12.41
C VAL A 102 4.57 2.55 -13.21
N ALA A 103 4.15 1.38 -12.72
CA ALA A 103 3.06 0.67 -13.35
C ALA A 103 1.72 1.14 -12.77
N PRO A 104 0.72 1.52 -13.60
CA PRO A 104 -0.67 1.46 -13.20
C PRO A 104 -1.03 -0.04 -13.07
N ILE A 105 -0.74 -0.65 -11.92
CA ILE A 105 -0.92 -2.09 -11.65
C ILE A 105 -0.59 -2.97 -12.87
N LEU A 106 0.67 -2.97 -13.29
CA LEU A 106 1.26 -4.00 -14.17
C LEU A 106 2.73 -4.14 -13.78
N CYS A 107 3.00 -4.86 -12.70
CA CYS A 107 4.29 -5.54 -12.63
C CYS A 107 4.30 -6.48 -13.83
N GLU A 108 5.19 -6.23 -14.80
CA GLU A 108 5.41 -7.09 -15.96
C GLU A 108 5.91 -8.48 -15.50
N SER A 109 5.01 -9.28 -14.95
CA SER A 109 5.13 -10.73 -14.85
C SER A 109 3.74 -11.37 -14.80
N TYR A 110 2.90 -11.00 -15.77
CA TYR A 110 2.06 -11.96 -16.48
C TYR A 110 2.91 -12.98 -17.28
N SER A 111 4.25 -12.89 -17.27
CA SER A 111 5.14 -13.89 -17.86
C SER A 111 5.08 -15.27 -17.18
N SER A 112 4.38 -15.37 -16.04
CA SER A 112 3.94 -16.63 -15.45
C SER A 112 2.45 -16.60 -15.09
N ALA A 113 1.63 -15.82 -15.82
CA ALA A 113 0.18 -16.05 -15.84
C ALA A 113 0.00 -17.39 -16.54
N PRO A 114 -0.28 -18.48 -15.82
CA PRO A 114 -0.16 -19.77 -16.44
C PRO A 114 -1.37 -19.95 -17.35
N ASP A 115 -1.19 -20.83 -18.32
CA ASP A 115 -2.19 -21.33 -19.25
C ASP A 115 -3.44 -21.97 -18.59
N TRP A 116 -3.76 -21.71 -17.31
CA TRP A 116 -4.96 -22.19 -16.62
C TRP A 116 -6.12 -21.18 -16.55
N LEU A 117 -5.96 -19.93 -16.99
CA LEU A 117 -7.07 -18.97 -17.08
C LEU A 117 -7.86 -19.05 -18.40
N THR A 118 -7.42 -19.87 -19.33
CA THR A 118 -8.20 -20.23 -20.52
C THR A 118 -8.63 -21.70 -20.43
N VAL A 119 -9.95 -21.88 -20.43
CA VAL A 119 -10.69 -23.14 -20.54
C VAL A 119 -10.82 -23.93 -19.23
N HIS A 120 -11.79 -23.55 -18.41
CA HIS A 120 -12.96 -24.38 -18.10
C HIS A 120 -14.10 -23.47 -17.59
N ALA A 121 -14.62 -22.67 -18.52
CA ALA A 121 -16.04 -22.35 -18.51
C ALA A 121 -16.77 -23.57 -19.10
N ALA A 122 -17.25 -24.45 -18.23
CA ALA A 122 -18.34 -25.40 -18.45
C ALA A 122 -18.82 -25.89 -17.07
#